data_AF-A0A8X8XVE3-F1
#
_entry.id   AF-A0A8X8XVE3-F1
#
_cell.length_a   1.000
_cell.length_b   1.000
_cell.length_c   1.000
_cell.angle_alpha   90.00
_cell.angle_beta   90.00
_cell.angle_gamma   90.00
#
_symmetry.space_group_name_H-M   'P 1'
#
loop_
_entity.id
_entity.type
_entity.pdbx_description
1 polymer ?
#
loop_
_entity_poly.entity_id
_entity_poly.type
_entity_poly.pdbx_seq_one_letter_code
_entity_poly.pdbx_strand_id
1 'polypeptide(L)'
;MVPYFYLSCNEMLSKWDEIVGNEGSCEVDVWPHLQTMAGDAISRTVFGSNYLEGRRIFELQHELAQQVVAANRSVNISGYRFLPTKSNKRVKEIAKEVKSSLLDIINRRMRAMEASQEDLLGMLLESNSKEIKQHGNKHGRSNRRMQALLLCRPRDNRVSARLDNGSTEQAHRVADSGEGRGSESFQQCRI
;
A
#
# COMPACT_ATOMS: atom_id res chain seq x y z
N MET A 1 -19.48 11.73 -1.11
CA MET A 1 -20.02 10.40 -0.74
C MET A 1 -21.38 10.13 -1.38
N VAL A 2 -22.45 10.82 -0.97
CA VAL A 2 -23.83 10.61 -1.48
C VAL A 2 -23.93 10.51 -3.02
N PRO A 3 -23.36 11.42 -3.83
CA PRO A 3 -23.45 11.32 -5.29
C PRO A 3 -22.79 10.06 -5.87
N TYR A 4 -21.70 9.57 -5.27
CA TYR A 4 -21.02 8.35 -5.71
C TYR A 4 -21.76 7.08 -5.30
N PHE A 5 -22.49 7.11 -4.18
CA PHE A 5 -23.43 6.04 -3.85
C PHE A 5 -24.56 5.97 -4.86
N TYR A 6 -25.21 7.11 -5.15
CA TYR A 6 -26.26 7.18 -6.16
C TYR A 6 -25.80 6.64 -7.52
N LEU A 7 -24.63 7.08 -8.00
CA LEU A 7 -24.04 6.60 -9.25
C LEU A 7 -23.80 5.08 -9.22
N SER A 8 -23.19 4.57 -8.14
CA SER A 8 -22.88 3.14 -8.02
C SER A 8 -24.14 2.28 -7.91
N CYS A 9 -25.18 2.77 -7.22
CA CYS A 9 -26.49 2.11 -7.16
C CYS A 9 -27.13 2.04 -8.55
N ASN A 10 -27.13 3.14 -9.30
CA ASN A 10 -27.71 3.16 -10.65
C ASN A 10 -26.99 2.20 -11.59
N GLU A 11 -25.65 2.17 -11.57
CA GLU A 11 -24.88 1.21 -12.38
C GLU A 11 -25.17 -0.25 -12.01
N MET A 12 -25.43 -0.54 -10.72
CA MET A 12 -25.83 -1.88 -10.28
C MET A 12 -27.23 -2.24 -10.80
N LEU A 13 -28.19 -1.32 -10.70
CA LEU A 13 -29.55 -1.51 -11.19
C LEU A 13 -29.60 -1.68 -12.71
N SER A 14 -28.83 -0.89 -13.46
CA SER A 14 -28.74 -1.06 -14.92
C SER A 14 -28.22 -2.45 -15.32
N LYS A 15 -27.26 -3.01 -14.57
CA LYS A 15 -26.82 -4.40 -14.78
C LYS A 15 -27.91 -5.42 -14.47
N TRP A 16 -28.77 -5.15 -13.49
CA TRP A 16 -29.92 -6.02 -13.21
C TRP A 16 -30.97 -5.93 -14.31
N ASP A 17 -31.25 -4.74 -14.84
CA ASP A 17 -32.17 -4.57 -15.98
C ASP A 17 -31.68 -5.35 -17.21
N GLU A 18 -30.35 -5.38 -17.45
CA GLU A 18 -29.73 -6.19 -18.50
C GLU A 18 -29.89 -7.71 -18.25
N ILE A 19 -29.80 -8.16 -17.00
CA ILE A 19 -29.99 -9.58 -16.63
C ILE A 19 -31.46 -9.99 -16.77
N VAL A 20 -32.39 -9.16 -16.32
CA VAL A 20 -33.84 -9.44 -16.37
C VAL A 20 -34.31 -9.54 -17.82
N GLY A 21 -33.83 -8.64 -18.69
CA GLY A 21 -33.92 -8.75 -20.15
C GLY A 21 -35.19 -9.37 -20.72
N ASN A 22 -35.04 -10.21 -21.75
CA ASN A 22 -36.11 -10.80 -22.55
C ASN A 22 -36.97 -11.87 -21.84
N GLU A 23 -36.61 -12.28 -20.61
CA GLU A 23 -37.23 -13.42 -19.91
C GLU A 23 -38.35 -13.01 -18.94
N GLY A 24 -38.64 -11.72 -18.80
CA GLY A 24 -39.79 -11.18 -18.05
C GLY A 24 -39.64 -11.24 -16.52
N SER A 25 -38.80 -12.13 -15.99
CA SER A 25 -38.39 -12.18 -14.58
C SER A 25 -37.17 -13.08 -14.38
N CYS A 26 -36.27 -12.74 -13.46
CA CYS A 26 -35.14 -13.59 -13.06
C CYS A 26 -34.91 -13.54 -11.53
N GLU A 27 -34.36 -14.62 -10.96
CA GLU A 27 -33.86 -14.64 -9.58
C GLU A 27 -32.38 -14.23 -9.57
N VAL A 28 -32.02 -13.27 -8.71
CA VAL A 28 -30.65 -12.72 -8.63
C VAL A 28 -30.16 -12.77 -7.19
N ASP A 29 -28.98 -13.36 -6.97
CA ASP A 29 -28.28 -13.21 -5.69
C ASP A 29 -27.77 -11.76 -5.56
N VAL A 30 -28.39 -11.01 -4.65
CA VAL A 30 -28.11 -9.59 -4.44
C VAL A 30 -26.78 -9.36 -3.72
N TRP A 31 -26.26 -10.35 -2.98
CA TRP A 31 -25.13 -10.15 -2.07
C TRP A 31 -23.83 -9.71 -2.78
N PRO A 32 -23.36 -10.39 -3.85
CA PRO A 32 -22.15 -9.97 -4.56
C PRO A 32 -22.29 -8.59 -5.22
N HIS A 33 -23.49 -8.24 -5.67
CA HIS A 33 -23.79 -6.95 -6.30
C HIS A 33 -23.70 -5.81 -5.28
N LEU A 34 -24.26 -5.99 -4.08
CA LEU A 34 -24.15 -5.01 -2.99
C LEU A 34 -22.70 -4.80 -2.55
N GLN A 35 -21.92 -5.88 -2.44
CA GLN A 35 -20.51 -5.78 -2.09
C GLN A 35 -19.71 -5.00 -3.14
N THR A 36 -19.99 -5.27 -4.42
CA THR A 36 -19.36 -4.55 -5.55
C THR A 36 -19.76 -3.08 -5.57
N MET A 37 -21.05 -2.78 -5.42
CA MET A 37 -21.60 -1.43 -5.37
C MET A 37 -21.02 -0.61 -4.21
N ALA A 38 -20.89 -1.20 -3.01
CA ALA A 38 -20.26 -0.56 -1.86
C ALA A 38 -18.77 -0.28 -2.12
N GLY A 39 -18.07 -1.26 -2.70
CA GLY A 39 -16.67 -1.11 -3.12
C GLY A 39 -16.50 0.03 -4.11
N ASP A 40 -17.40 0.18 -5.08
CA ASP A 40 -17.40 1.26 -6.06
C ASP A 40 -17.65 2.63 -5.44
N ALA A 41 -18.66 2.75 -4.59
CA ALA A 41 -19.00 4.01 -3.94
C ALA A 41 -17.86 4.51 -3.05
N ILE A 42 -17.24 3.61 -2.27
CA ILE A 42 -16.09 3.92 -1.42
C ILE A 42 -14.88 4.27 -2.29
N SER A 43 -14.59 3.47 -3.32
CA SER A 43 -13.42 3.69 -4.16
C SER A 43 -13.50 4.99 -4.94
N ARG A 44 -14.68 5.37 -5.46
CA ARG A 44 -14.92 6.66 -6.11
C ARG A 44 -14.79 7.83 -5.14
N THR A 45 -15.24 7.66 -3.91
CA THR A 45 -15.07 8.70 -2.87
C THR A 45 -13.60 8.88 -2.49
N VAL A 46 -12.86 7.79 -2.32
CA VAL A 46 -11.50 7.83 -1.78
C VAL A 46 -10.47 8.17 -2.86
N PHE A 47 -10.61 7.55 -4.03
CA PHE A 47 -9.62 7.57 -5.11
C PHE A 47 -10.11 8.29 -6.36
N GLY A 48 -11.31 8.86 -6.37
CA GLY A 48 -11.82 9.66 -7.50
C GLY A 48 -11.74 8.91 -8.83
N SER A 49 -10.92 9.42 -9.74
CA SER A 49 -10.69 8.82 -11.06
C SER A 49 -9.93 7.48 -11.02
N ASN A 50 -9.17 7.19 -9.97
CA ASN A 50 -8.45 5.93 -9.75
C ASN A 50 -9.30 4.88 -9.01
N TYR A 51 -10.63 4.96 -9.11
CA TYR A 51 -11.53 4.08 -8.36
C TYR A 51 -11.44 2.61 -8.79
N LEU A 52 -10.98 2.29 -9.99
CA LEU A 52 -10.81 0.90 -10.44
C LEU A 52 -9.67 0.22 -9.66
N GLU A 53 -8.54 0.88 -9.47
CA GLU A 53 -7.49 0.40 -8.57
C GLU A 53 -7.96 0.41 -7.10
N GLY A 54 -8.78 1.39 -6.73
CA GLY A 54 -9.46 1.44 -5.43
C GLY A 54 -10.35 0.22 -5.17
N ARG A 55 -11.11 -0.23 -6.17
CA ARG A 55 -11.98 -1.41 -6.10
C ARG A 55 -11.16 -2.65 -5.75
N ARG A 56 -10.00 -2.81 -6.38
CA ARG A 56 -9.08 -3.91 -6.06
C ARG A 56 -8.62 -3.88 -4.60
N ILE A 57 -8.33 -2.70 -4.06
CA ILE A 57 -7.98 -2.55 -2.64
C ILE A 57 -9.17 -2.96 -1.76
N PHE A 58 -10.40 -2.57 -2.11
CA PHE A 58 -11.59 -2.95 -1.37
C PHE A 58 -11.83 -4.46 -1.35
N GLU A 59 -11.64 -5.15 -2.48
CA GLU A 59 -11.72 -6.62 -2.56
C GLU A 59 -10.73 -7.30 -1.61
N LEU A 60 -9.48 -6.83 -1.59
CA LEU A 60 -8.45 -7.35 -0.69
C LEU A 60 -8.80 -7.10 0.79
N GLN A 61 -9.38 -5.94 1.09
CA GLN A 61 -9.86 -5.63 2.44
C GLN A 61 -11.06 -6.48 2.84
N HIS A 62 -11.92 -6.84 1.88
CA HIS A 62 -13.02 -7.77 2.13
C HIS A 62 -12.49 -9.18 2.46
N GLU A 63 -11.52 -9.68 1.70
CA GLU A 63 -10.88 -10.97 1.99
C GLU A 63 -10.18 -10.93 3.36
N LEU A 64 -9.48 -9.84 3.67
CA LEU A 64 -8.86 -9.66 4.99
C LEU A 64 -9.91 -9.68 6.11
N ALA A 65 -11.07 -9.04 5.92
CA ALA A 65 -12.15 -9.06 6.89
C ALA A 65 -12.68 -10.48 7.13
N GLN A 66 -12.81 -11.30 6.09
CA GLN A 66 -13.20 -12.71 6.22
C GLN A 66 -12.18 -13.51 7.06
N GLN A 67 -10.87 -13.30 6.81
CA GLN A 67 -9.81 -13.93 7.60
C GLN A 67 -9.84 -13.47 9.06
N VAL A 68 -10.12 -12.19 9.32
CA VAL A 68 -10.26 -11.65 10.69
C VAL A 68 -11.46 -12.28 11.40
N VAL A 69 -12.61 -12.39 10.74
CA VAL A 69 -13.80 -13.06 11.31
C VAL A 69 -13.50 -14.52 11.62
N ALA A 70 -12.83 -15.24 10.71
CA ALA A 70 -12.45 -16.63 10.91
C ALA A 70 -11.46 -16.78 12.10
N ALA A 71 -10.45 -15.92 12.18
CA ALA A 71 -9.50 -15.90 13.28
C ALA A 71 -10.19 -15.61 14.63
N ASN A 72 -11.17 -14.69 14.65
CA ASN A 72 -11.90 -14.33 15.86
C ASN A 72 -12.83 -15.45 16.37
N ARG A 73 -13.23 -16.38 15.49
CA ARG A 73 -13.99 -17.59 15.86
C ARG A 73 -13.08 -18.74 16.32
N SER A 74 -11.77 -18.65 16.09
CA SER A 74 -10.80 -19.67 16.50
C SER A 74 -10.24 -19.38 17.89
N VAL A 75 -9.68 -20.39 18.56
CA VAL A 75 -9.00 -20.21 19.85
C VAL A 75 -7.81 -19.26 19.64
N ASN A 76 -7.90 -18.06 20.20
CA ASN A 76 -6.87 -17.04 20.06
C ASN A 76 -5.66 -17.39 20.94
N ILE A 77 -4.80 -18.27 20.43
CA ILE A 77 -3.53 -18.62 21.06
C ILE A 77 -2.54 -17.48 20.78
N SER A 78 -2.11 -16.80 21.85
CA SER A 78 -1.08 -15.76 21.76
C SER A 78 0.15 -16.30 21.01
N GLY A 79 0.58 -15.59 19.97
CA GLY A 79 1.70 -15.99 19.10
C GLY A 79 1.31 -16.73 17.82
N TYR A 80 0.09 -17.26 17.70
CA TYR A 80 -0.35 -18.01 16.51
C TYR A 80 -0.28 -17.17 15.22
N ARG A 81 -0.42 -15.85 15.33
CA ARG A 81 -0.29 -14.88 14.21
C ARG A 81 1.10 -14.87 13.56
N PHE A 82 2.15 -15.30 14.25
CA PHE A 82 3.51 -15.30 13.72
C PHE A 82 3.90 -16.63 13.07
N LEU A 83 3.12 -17.69 13.31
CA LEU A 83 3.37 -19.00 12.72
C LEU A 83 3.16 -18.96 11.19
N PRO A 84 3.94 -19.71 10.40
CA PRO A 84 3.87 -19.73 8.95
C PRO A 84 2.67 -20.55 8.41
N THR A 85 1.47 -20.29 8.92
CA THR A 85 0.22 -20.92 8.45
C THR A 85 -0.22 -20.33 7.10
N LYS A 86 -1.07 -21.06 6.36
CA LYS A 86 -1.62 -20.59 5.08
C LYS A 86 -2.36 -19.26 5.23
N SER A 87 -3.22 -19.13 6.25
CA SER A 87 -3.95 -17.89 6.55
C SER A 87 -3.02 -16.73 6.90
N ASN A 88 -2.01 -16.95 7.75
CA ASN A 88 -1.06 -15.87 8.10
C ASN A 88 -0.22 -15.43 6.90
N LYS A 89 0.16 -16.36 6.02
CA LYS A 89 0.85 -16.03 4.76
C LYS A 89 -0.06 -15.19 3.85
N ARG A 90 -1.32 -15.59 3.66
CA ARG A 90 -2.28 -14.83 2.84
C ARG A 90 -2.54 -13.44 3.39
N VAL A 91 -2.72 -13.28 4.71
CA VAL A 91 -2.86 -11.96 5.35
C VAL A 91 -1.63 -11.07 5.11
N LYS A 92 -0.41 -11.63 5.16
CA LYS A 92 0.82 -10.90 4.86
C LYS A 92 0.90 -10.48 3.38
N GLU A 93 0.48 -11.34 2.46
CA GLU A 93 0.41 -11.05 1.03
C GLU A 93 -0.58 -9.92 0.74
N ILE A 94 -1.80 -10.01 1.29
CA ILE A 94 -2.82 -8.95 1.18
C ILE A 94 -2.27 -7.62 1.69
N ALA A 95 -1.65 -7.61 2.88
CA ALA A 95 -1.07 -6.39 3.44
C ALA A 95 0.02 -5.80 2.53
N LYS A 96 0.82 -6.64 1.87
CA LYS A 96 1.83 -6.19 0.91
C LYS A 96 1.18 -5.61 -0.35
N GLU A 97 0.18 -6.28 -0.92
CA GLU A 97 -0.53 -5.85 -2.14
C GLU A 97 -1.29 -4.53 -1.91
N VAL A 98 -2.03 -4.42 -0.80
CA VAL A 98 -2.71 -3.17 -0.42
C VAL A 98 -1.70 -2.03 -0.26
N LYS A 99 -0.57 -2.28 0.42
CA LYS A 99 0.47 -1.27 0.61
C LYS A 99 1.10 -0.83 -0.72
N SER A 100 1.45 -1.77 -1.60
CA SER A 100 2.03 -1.42 -2.90
C SER A 100 1.05 -0.62 -3.75
N SER A 101 -0.20 -1.07 -3.86
CA SER A 101 -1.23 -0.40 -4.66
C SER A 101 -1.50 1.02 -4.16
N LEU A 102 -1.62 1.22 -2.85
CA LEU A 102 -1.79 2.55 -2.26
C LEU A 102 -0.59 3.46 -2.55
N LEU A 103 0.63 2.97 -2.37
CA LEU A 103 1.83 3.74 -2.68
C LEU A 103 1.92 4.09 -4.17
N ASP A 104 1.52 3.20 -5.06
CA ASP A 104 1.52 3.46 -6.50
C ASP A 104 0.53 4.55 -6.89
N ILE A 105 -0.67 4.57 -6.29
CA ILE A 105 -1.66 5.65 -6.49
C ILE A 105 -1.11 6.98 -5.96
N ILE A 106 -0.58 6.99 -4.73
CA ILE A 106 0.00 8.19 -4.10
C ILE A 106 1.16 8.74 -4.94
N ASN A 107 2.09 7.89 -5.36
CA ASN A 107 3.24 8.28 -6.16
C ASN A 107 2.86 8.80 -7.54
N ARG A 108 1.83 8.23 -8.18
CA ARG A 108 1.28 8.75 -9.44
C ARG A 108 0.75 10.17 -9.26
N ARG A 109 -0.08 10.41 -8.24
CA ARG A 109 -0.66 11.74 -7.97
C ARG A 109 0.37 12.80 -7.57
N MET A 110 1.35 12.42 -6.75
CA MET A 110 2.44 13.34 -6.38
C MET A 110 3.25 13.77 -7.60
N ARG A 111 3.49 12.88 -8.56
CA ARG A 111 4.20 13.22 -9.81
C ARG A 111 3.37 14.07 -10.76
N ALA A 112 2.07 13.81 -10.84
CA ALA A 112 1.16 14.56 -11.70
C ALA A 112 0.79 15.96 -11.16
N MET A 113 1.24 16.31 -9.93
CA MET A 113 0.81 17.52 -9.21
C MET A 113 -0.72 17.61 -9.06
N GLU A 114 -1.42 16.48 -9.09
CA GLU A 114 -2.87 16.35 -8.95
C GLU A 114 -3.34 16.45 -7.48
N ALA A 115 -2.63 17.23 -6.66
CA ALA A 115 -2.98 17.41 -5.25
C ALA A 115 -4.29 18.19 -5.07
N SER A 116 -4.87 18.73 -6.14
CA SER A 116 -6.10 19.54 -6.14
C SER A 116 -7.37 18.75 -6.47
N GLN A 117 -7.35 17.42 -6.45
CA GLN A 117 -8.58 16.63 -6.68
C GLN A 117 -9.47 16.63 -5.43
N GLU A 118 -10.78 16.77 -5.63
CA GLU A 118 -11.83 16.86 -4.58
C GLU A 118 -12.08 15.53 -3.84
N ASP A 119 -11.36 14.47 -4.18
CA ASP A 119 -11.47 13.19 -3.48
C ASP A 119 -10.68 13.19 -2.16
N LEU A 120 -10.98 12.21 -1.31
CA LEU A 120 -10.41 12.14 0.03
C LEU A 120 -8.87 12.04 -0.01
N LEU A 121 -8.32 11.24 -0.93
CA LEU A 121 -6.87 11.08 -1.02
C LEU A 121 -6.19 12.39 -1.45
N GLY A 122 -6.79 13.14 -2.39
CA GLY A 122 -6.34 14.46 -2.81
C GLY A 122 -6.30 15.43 -1.63
N MET A 123 -7.40 15.53 -0.87
CA MET A 123 -7.47 16.37 0.34
C MET A 123 -6.40 16.00 1.39
N LEU A 124 -6.16 14.70 1.60
CA LEU A 124 -5.12 14.24 2.55
C LEU A 124 -3.71 14.60 2.08
N LEU A 125 -3.42 14.45 0.79
CA LEU A 125 -2.13 14.84 0.21
C LEU A 125 -1.92 16.35 0.26
N GLU A 126 -2.97 17.13 -0.04
CA GLU A 126 -2.93 18.59 0.03
C GLU A 126 -2.65 19.06 1.46
N SER A 127 -3.40 18.52 2.43
CA SER A 127 -3.24 18.85 3.85
C SER A 127 -1.82 18.56 4.34
N ASN A 128 -1.29 17.38 4.00
CA ASN A 128 0.08 17.00 4.35
C ASN A 128 1.12 17.94 3.71
N SER A 129 0.92 18.36 2.45
CA SER A 129 1.81 19.31 1.79
C SER A 129 1.81 20.70 2.46
N LYS A 130 0.65 21.16 2.93
CA LYS A 130 0.50 22.43 3.67
C LYS A 130 1.21 22.35 5.02
N GLU A 131 1.05 21.24 5.75
CA GLU A 131 1.74 20.98 7.01
C GLU A 131 3.27 21.03 6.84
N ILE A 132 3.81 20.38 5.80
CA ILE A 132 5.25 20.39 5.51
C ILE A 132 5.76 21.81 5.24
N LYS A 133 5.01 22.62 4.48
CA LYS A 133 5.37 24.03 4.22
C LYS A 133 5.32 24.90 5.47
N GLN A 134 4.34 24.69 6.35
CA GLN A 134 4.15 25.48 7.57
C GLN A 134 5.16 25.12 8.67
N HIS A 135 5.44 23.83 8.88
CA HIS A 135 6.37 23.36 9.91
C HIS A 135 7.83 23.34 9.47
N GLY A 136 8.11 23.36 8.16
CA GLY A 136 9.46 23.52 7.61
C GLY A 136 10.14 24.85 8.00
N ASN A 137 9.36 25.85 8.42
CA ASN A 137 9.87 27.18 8.77
C ASN A 137 9.98 27.45 10.28
N LYS A 138 9.61 26.51 11.18
CA LYS A 138 9.63 26.81 12.62
C LYS A 138 10.37 25.83 13.53
N HIS A 139 10.38 24.50 13.34
CA HIS A 139 11.14 23.64 14.26
C HIS A 139 11.62 22.35 13.60
N GLY A 140 12.92 22.29 13.29
CA GLY A 140 13.58 21.06 12.91
C GLY A 140 13.71 20.11 14.10
N ARG A 141 13.00 18.97 14.08
CA ARG A 141 13.55 17.61 14.36
C ARG A 141 12.53 16.48 14.53
N SER A 142 11.23 16.71 14.72
CA SER A 142 10.38 15.62 15.23
C SER A 142 9.79 14.64 14.21
N ASN A 143 9.81 14.90 12.90
CA ASN A 143 9.09 14.02 11.94
C ASN A 143 9.85 13.66 10.65
N ARG A 144 11.16 13.41 10.75
CA ARG A 144 11.99 13.07 9.56
C ARG A 144 11.64 11.73 8.91
N ARG A 145 10.98 10.80 9.63
CA ARG A 145 10.66 9.46 9.08
C ARG A 145 9.51 9.48 8.06
N MET A 146 8.47 10.30 8.26
CA MET A 146 7.45 10.52 7.23
C MET A 146 7.95 11.44 6.11
N GLN A 147 8.77 12.45 6.43
CA GLN A 147 9.43 13.29 5.42
C GLN A 147 10.31 12.45 4.46
N ALA A 148 11.06 11.46 4.97
CA ALA A 148 11.86 10.58 4.12
C ALA A 148 10.99 9.72 3.20
N LEU A 149 9.83 9.24 3.64
CA LEU A 149 8.94 8.43 2.80
C LEU A 149 8.27 9.24 1.68
N LEU A 150 8.01 10.54 1.90
CA LEU A 150 7.45 11.44 0.89
C LEU A 150 8.51 12.07 -0.04
N LEU A 151 9.75 12.25 0.44
CA LEU A 151 10.86 12.83 -0.34
C LEU A 151 11.75 11.78 -1.01
N CYS A 152 11.70 10.50 -0.58
CA CYS A 152 12.36 9.41 -1.31
C CYS A 152 11.58 9.16 -2.61
N ARG A 153 11.97 9.87 -3.66
CA ARG A 153 11.69 9.46 -5.03
C ARG A 153 12.07 7.98 -5.17
N PRO A 154 11.23 7.13 -5.78
CA PRO A 154 11.64 5.79 -6.16
C PRO A 154 12.92 5.92 -6.97
N ARG A 155 14.02 5.36 -6.45
CA ARG A 155 15.27 5.28 -7.19
C ARG A 155 14.97 4.38 -8.39
N ASP A 156 14.95 4.95 -9.58
CA ASP A 156 14.80 4.22 -10.84
C ASP A 156 15.85 3.10 -10.85
N ASN A 157 15.39 1.88 -10.59
CA ASN A 157 16.23 0.71 -10.69
C ASN A 157 16.25 0.25 -12.15
N ARG A 158 16.78 1.11 -13.02
CA ARG A 158 17.20 0.79 -14.39
C ARG A 158 18.33 1.73 -14.82
N VAL A 159 19.53 1.49 -14.32
CA VAL A 159 20.72 1.67 -15.16
C VAL A 159 21.49 0.36 -15.09
N SER A 160 21.43 -0.35 -16.21
CA SER A 160 22.24 -1.53 -16.49
C SER A 160 23.71 -1.14 -16.37
N ALA A 161 24.44 -1.78 -15.46
CA ALA A 161 25.88 -1.68 -15.41
C ALA A 161 26.45 -2.33 -16.69
N ARG A 162 26.99 -1.51 -17.59
CA ARG A 162 28.01 -2.00 -18.52
C ARG A 162 29.29 -2.16 -17.72
N LEU A 163 29.74 -3.40 -17.65
CA LEU A 163 31.08 -3.77 -17.19
C LEU A 163 32.07 -3.31 -18.26
N ASP A 164 32.77 -2.21 -18.00
CA ASP A 164 34.05 -1.95 -18.67
C ASP A 164 35.12 -2.71 -17.88
N ASN A 165 35.49 -3.88 -18.39
CA ASN A 165 36.69 -4.60 -17.99
C ASN A 165 37.91 -3.90 -18.61
N GLY A 166 38.75 -3.30 -17.78
CA GLY A 166 40.03 -2.75 -18.23
C GLY A 166 40.95 -2.40 -17.06
N SER A 167 42.01 -3.21 -16.90
CA SER A 167 43.20 -2.97 -16.06
C SER A 167 43.04 -3.10 -14.54
N THR A 168 43.22 -4.33 -14.05
CA THR A 168 43.92 -4.57 -12.77
C THR A 168 45.20 -5.32 -13.06
N GLU A 169 46.30 -4.58 -13.16
CA GLU A 169 47.65 -5.11 -13.05
C GLU A 169 48.37 -4.35 -11.95
N GLN A 170 49.04 -5.12 -11.08
CA GLN A 170 50.11 -4.73 -10.16
C GLN A 170 49.74 -3.98 -8.87
N ALA A 171 49.64 -4.75 -7.77
CA ALA A 171 50.52 -4.56 -6.62
C ALA A 171 50.51 -5.82 -5.75
N HIS A 172 51.63 -6.52 -5.74
CA HIS A 172 51.91 -7.70 -4.94
C HIS A 172 52.97 -7.34 -3.88
N ARG A 173 52.78 -7.89 -2.67
CA ARG A 173 53.71 -7.98 -1.52
C ARG A 173 54.08 -6.67 -0.80
N VAL A 174 53.70 -6.58 0.49
CA VAL A 174 54.59 -6.93 1.62
C VAL A 174 53.72 -7.50 2.75
N ALA A 175 54.12 -8.65 3.27
CA ALA A 175 53.59 -9.31 4.46
C ALA A 175 54.50 -9.04 5.67
N ASP A 176 53.93 -9.29 6.85
CA ASP A 176 54.56 -9.43 8.17
C ASP A 176 55.07 -8.18 8.89
N SER A 177 54.35 -7.79 9.95
CA SER A 177 54.73 -8.10 11.34
C SER A 177 53.82 -7.36 12.33
N GLY A 178 53.39 -8.01 13.42
CA GLY A 178 53.00 -7.30 14.63
C GLY A 178 51.80 -7.85 15.40
N GLU A 179 52.07 -8.72 16.38
CA GLU A 179 51.17 -9.11 17.48
C GLU A 179 50.56 -7.93 18.24
N GLY A 180 49.32 -8.10 18.72
CA GLY A 180 48.69 -7.16 19.65
C GLY A 180 47.36 -7.64 20.22
N ARG A 181 47.36 -7.98 21.51
CA ARG A 181 46.24 -8.41 22.36
C ARG A 181 45.12 -7.35 22.50
N GLY A 182 43.90 -7.84 22.80
CA GLY A 182 42.81 -7.06 23.42
C GLY A 182 41.44 -7.56 22.97
N SER A 183 40.80 -8.51 23.65
CA SER A 183 39.80 -8.27 24.70
C SER A 183 38.79 -7.16 24.37
N GLU A 184 37.53 -7.52 24.10
CA GLU A 184 36.36 -7.14 24.91
C GLU A 184 35.03 -7.15 24.13
N SER A 185 34.02 -7.67 24.84
CA SER A 185 32.61 -7.27 24.85
C SER A 185 31.70 -7.57 23.66
N PHE A 186 31.03 -8.72 23.79
CA PHE A 186 29.59 -8.84 23.57
C PHE A 186 28.81 -7.79 24.38
N GLN A 187 28.09 -6.90 23.70
CA GLN A 187 26.88 -6.20 24.19
C GLN A 187 25.93 -6.13 22.98
N GLN A 188 24.84 -6.90 22.90
CA GLN A 188 23.61 -6.83 23.68
C GLN A 188 22.98 -5.42 23.69
N CYS A 189 22.36 -5.01 22.58
CA CYS A 189 21.34 -3.95 22.61
C CYS A 189 19.95 -4.58 22.69
N ARG A 190 19.43 -4.58 23.92
CA ARG A 190 18.03 -4.81 24.26
C ARG A 190 17.42 -3.43 24.49
N ILE A 191 16.22 -3.23 23.91
CA ILE A 191 15.29 -2.09 24.01
C ILE A 191 15.65 -0.89 23.14
#